data_AF-A0A8H7WSA1-F1
#
_entry.id   AF-A0A8H7WSA1-F1
#
_cell.length_a   1.000
_cell.length_b   1.000
_cell.length_c   1.000
_cell.angle_alpha   90.00
_cell.angle_beta   90.00
_cell.angle_gamma   90.00
#
_symmetry.space_group_name_H-M   'P 1'
#
loop_
_entity.id
_entity.type
_entity.pdbx_description
1 polymer ?
#
loop_
_entity_poly.entity_id
_entity_poly.type
_entity_poly.pdbx_seq_one_letter_code
_entity_poly.pdbx_strand_id
1 'polypeptide(L)'
;MGPPPLPSNEPSGPQSTILLPAFEWYYAFPETSPENFIPSLPALLDCLIDKLLDDPLTECDFFNHLAMLILYLYEYSPDVKRRSFAEELKYDHRQFHYDRSSGMSAGLPFIRHQRKIRDALRNGTYQLCDCSADRNNEELFTGKVLARLRALNSSPFSAAVYEAEKTEDEEGEDTEDSDKN
;
A
#
# COMPACT_ATOMS: atom_id res chain seq x y z
N MET A 1 -9.02 45.58 -1.24
CA MET A 1 -9.76 44.47 -0.62
C MET A 1 -8.84 43.88 0.42
N GLY A 2 -9.26 43.81 1.68
CA GLY A 2 -8.43 43.28 2.77
C GLY A 2 -8.35 41.75 2.75
N PRO A 3 -7.38 41.14 3.46
CA PRO A 3 -7.25 39.70 3.54
C PRO A 3 -8.46 39.07 4.24
N PRO A 4 -8.81 37.81 3.92
CA PRO A 4 -9.90 37.11 4.58
C PRO A 4 -9.57 36.91 6.07
N PRO A 5 -10.58 36.94 6.96
CA PRO A 5 -10.37 36.73 8.39
C PRO A 5 -9.82 35.32 8.65
N LEU A 6 -8.90 35.22 9.61
CA LEU A 6 -8.35 33.95 10.08
C LEU A 6 -9.45 33.05 10.66
N PRO A 7 -9.35 31.72 10.50
CA PRO A 7 -10.28 30.78 11.11
C PRO A 7 -10.23 30.92 12.63
N SER A 8 -11.40 31.13 13.24
CA SER A 8 -11.53 31.19 14.69
C SER A 8 -11.26 29.81 15.31
N ASN A 9 -10.37 29.77 16.30
CA ASN A 9 -10.13 28.58 17.13
C ASN A 9 -11.12 28.48 18.29
N GLU A 10 -12.17 29.31 18.33
CA GLU A 10 -13.20 29.19 19.36
C GLU A 10 -14.11 27.98 19.06
N PRO A 11 -14.31 27.08 20.03
CA PRO A 11 -15.23 25.96 19.84
C PRO A 11 -16.62 26.52 19.55
N SER A 12 -17.19 26.11 18.41
CA SER A 12 -18.50 26.54 17.94
C SER A 12 -19.59 26.05 18.90
N GLY A 13 -19.87 26.84 19.93
CA GLY A 13 -20.94 26.60 20.91
C GLY A 13 -20.84 25.27 21.67
N PRO A 14 -21.82 25.00 22.56
CA PRO A 14 -21.92 23.70 23.20
C PRO A 14 -22.30 22.63 22.16
N GLN A 15 -21.35 21.76 21.83
CA GLN A 15 -21.57 20.60 20.98
C GLN A 15 -22.40 19.57 21.78
N SER A 16 -23.67 19.39 21.39
CA SER A 16 -24.53 18.37 21.98
C SER A 16 -24.45 17.08 21.17
N THR A 17 -24.03 15.99 21.83
CA THR A 17 -24.11 14.65 21.26
C THR A 17 -25.50 14.09 21.54
N ILE A 18 -26.28 13.85 20.49
CA ILE A 18 -27.56 13.15 20.60
C ILE A 18 -27.28 11.66 20.40
N LEU A 19 -27.48 10.87 21.46
CA LEU A 19 -27.46 9.42 21.38
C LEU A 19 -28.86 8.96 20.97
N LEU A 20 -29.03 8.57 19.71
CA LEU A 20 -30.27 7.95 19.26
C LEU A 20 -30.37 6.52 19.81
N PRO A 21 -31.53 6.13 20.37
CA PRO A 21 -31.74 4.75 20.80
C PRO A 21 -31.48 3.76 19.65
N ALA A 22 -30.78 2.66 19.93
CA ALA A 22 -30.41 1.67 18.92
C ALA A 22 -31.62 1.05 18.19
N PHE A 23 -32.82 1.08 18.79
CA PHE A 23 -34.06 0.59 18.15
C PHE A 23 -34.54 1.51 17.01
N GLU A 24 -34.06 2.75 16.91
CA GLU A 24 -34.40 3.70 15.85
C GLU A 24 -33.46 3.57 14.63
N TRP A 25 -32.48 2.68 14.69
CA TRP A 25 -31.59 2.43 13.56
C TRP A 25 -32.36 1.58 12.54
N TYR A 26 -32.42 2.03 11.28
CA TYR A 26 -33.07 1.31 10.16
C TYR A 26 -32.42 -0.04 9.80
N TYR A 27 -31.48 -0.52 10.61
CA TYR A 27 -30.70 -1.71 10.38
C TYR A 27 -30.67 -2.55 11.65
N ALA A 28 -31.35 -3.69 11.62
CA ALA A 28 -31.23 -4.70 12.66
C ALA A 28 -29.93 -5.47 12.45
N PHE A 29 -28.98 -5.35 13.38
CA PHE A 29 -27.83 -6.24 13.38
C PHE A 29 -28.33 -7.66 13.63
N PRO A 30 -27.98 -8.64 12.78
CA PRO A 30 -28.39 -10.02 13.00
C PRO A 30 -27.86 -10.54 14.34
N GLU A 31 -28.71 -11.22 15.12
CA GLU A 31 -28.41 -11.80 16.44
C GLU A 31 -27.39 -12.98 16.40
N THR A 32 -26.88 -13.31 15.21
CA THR A 32 -25.85 -14.33 15.06
C THR A 32 -24.51 -13.79 15.57
N SER A 33 -23.95 -14.46 16.59
CA SER A 33 -22.59 -14.23 17.11
C SER A 33 -21.61 -13.84 16.00
N PRO A 34 -20.92 -12.69 16.09
CA PRO A 34 -19.91 -12.25 15.12
C PRO A 34 -18.62 -13.10 15.16
N GLU A 35 -18.54 -14.12 16.02
CA GLU A 35 -17.32 -14.91 16.23
C GLU A 35 -16.88 -15.71 14.99
N ASN A 36 -17.74 -15.85 13.97
CA ASN A 36 -17.45 -16.62 12.74
C ASN A 36 -17.35 -15.78 11.45
N PHE A 37 -17.31 -14.44 11.54
CA PHE A 37 -17.27 -13.60 10.32
C PHE A 37 -15.86 -13.27 9.83
N ILE A 38 -14.83 -13.57 10.62
CA ILE A 38 -13.44 -13.28 10.23
C ILE A 38 -12.91 -14.47 9.43
N PRO A 39 -12.61 -14.31 8.11
CA PRO A 39 -12.03 -15.38 7.33
C PRO A 39 -10.64 -15.74 7.89
N SER A 40 -10.26 -17.01 7.78
CA SER A 40 -8.87 -17.40 8.02
C SER A 40 -7.95 -16.64 7.06
N LEU A 41 -6.71 -16.40 7.47
CA LEU A 41 -5.73 -15.68 6.66
C LEU A 41 -5.52 -16.29 5.25
N PRO A 42 -5.42 -17.63 5.08
CA PRO A 42 -5.38 -18.24 3.75
C PRO A 42 -6.65 -17.96 2.93
N ALA A 43 -7.84 -18.09 3.52
CA ALA A 43 -9.10 -17.86 2.83
C ALA A 43 -9.28 -16.39 2.42
N LEU A 44 -8.86 -15.46 3.28
CA LEU A 44 -8.83 -14.03 2.95
C LEU A 44 -7.91 -13.76 1.76
N LEU A 45 -6.69 -14.29 1.81
CA LEU A 45 -5.71 -14.06 0.74
C LEU A 45 -6.16 -14.69 -0.58
N ASP A 46 -6.72 -15.90 -0.56
CA ASP A 46 -7.27 -16.54 -1.75
C ASP A 46 -8.37 -15.68 -2.39
N CYS A 47 -9.30 -15.16 -1.59
CA CYS A 47 -10.37 -14.29 -2.09
C CYS A 47 -9.82 -12.99 -2.70
N LEU A 48 -8.82 -12.37 -2.07
CA LEU A 48 -8.19 -11.16 -2.59
C LEU A 48 -7.44 -11.41 -3.90
N ILE A 49 -6.70 -12.53 -3.98
CA ILE A 49 -5.99 -12.93 -5.21
C ILE A 49 -7.00 -13.24 -6.33
N ASP A 50 -8.05 -14.01 -6.05
CA ASP A 50 -9.10 -14.29 -7.04
C ASP A 50 -9.67 -13.00 -7.61
N LYS A 51 -10.09 -12.07 -6.74
CA LYS A 51 -10.63 -10.78 -7.18
C LYS A 51 -9.61 -9.97 -7.98
N LEU A 52 -8.37 -9.88 -7.51
CA LEU A 52 -7.33 -9.13 -8.21
C LEU A 52 -7.02 -9.69 -9.61
N LEU A 53 -7.09 -11.01 -9.77
CA LEU A 53 -6.75 -11.70 -11.02
C LEU A 53 -7.95 -11.83 -11.98
N ASP A 54 -9.19 -11.87 -11.47
CA ASP A 54 -10.41 -11.97 -12.28
C ASP A 54 -10.91 -10.61 -12.78
N ASP A 55 -10.74 -9.53 -12.00
CA ASP A 55 -11.31 -8.22 -12.33
C ASP A 55 -10.66 -7.62 -13.58
N PRO A 56 -11.40 -7.13 -14.59
CA PRO A 56 -10.81 -6.28 -15.62
C PRO A 56 -10.04 -5.11 -14.98
N LEU A 57 -8.85 -4.78 -15.51
CA LEU A 57 -8.01 -3.69 -15.00
C LEU A 57 -8.59 -2.29 -15.35
N THR A 58 -9.91 -2.13 -15.27
CA THR A 58 -10.68 -0.96 -15.70
C THR A 58 -10.88 0.05 -14.59
N GLU A 59 -11.06 -0.38 -13.35
CA GLU A 59 -11.20 0.52 -12.19
C GLU A 59 -9.90 0.59 -11.40
N CYS A 60 -9.06 1.58 -11.73
CA CYS A 60 -7.74 1.74 -11.12
C CYS A 60 -7.78 1.82 -9.59
N ASP A 61 -8.78 2.49 -9.00
CA ASP A 61 -8.82 2.72 -7.55
C ASP A 61 -9.10 1.43 -6.78
N PHE A 62 -10.09 0.64 -7.20
CA PHE A 62 -10.41 -0.63 -6.57
C PHE A 62 -9.25 -1.64 -6.72
N PHE A 63 -8.67 -1.70 -7.91
CA PHE A 63 -7.48 -2.51 -8.18
C PHE A 63 -6.32 -2.14 -7.24
N ASN A 64 -6.03 -0.84 -7.11
CA ASN A 64 -4.96 -0.36 -6.24
C ASN A 64 -5.23 -0.71 -4.77
N HIS A 65 -6.48 -0.60 -4.32
CA HIS A 65 -6.86 -1.00 -2.96
C HIS A 65 -6.61 -2.49 -2.71
N LEU A 66 -7.02 -3.38 -3.63
CA LEU A 66 -6.77 -4.81 -3.51
C LEU A 66 -5.27 -5.14 -3.49
N ALA A 67 -4.51 -4.55 -4.42
CA ALA A 67 -3.06 -4.74 -4.49
C ALA A 67 -2.36 -4.27 -3.21
N MET A 68 -2.79 -3.12 -2.66
CA MET A 68 -2.29 -2.60 -1.39
C MET A 68 -2.63 -3.52 -0.22
N LEU A 69 -3.87 -4.01 -0.12
CA LEU A 69 -4.26 -4.94 0.94
C LEU A 69 -3.39 -6.20 0.93
N ILE A 70 -3.16 -6.79 -0.24
CA ILE A 70 -2.27 -7.95 -0.38
C ILE A 70 -0.84 -7.58 0.01
N LEU A 71 -0.34 -6.43 -0.43
CA LEU A 71 1.00 -5.96 -0.06
C LEU A 71 1.15 -5.82 1.47
N TYR A 72 0.16 -5.24 2.14
CA TYR A 72 0.12 -5.13 3.59
C TYR A 72 0.18 -6.51 4.26
N LEU A 73 -0.57 -7.50 3.76
CA LEU A 73 -0.53 -8.86 4.30
C LEU A 73 0.87 -9.47 4.18
N TYR A 74 1.51 -9.36 3.01
CA TYR A 74 2.87 -9.89 2.81
C TYR A 74 3.94 -9.14 3.61
N GLU A 75 3.76 -7.84 3.87
CA GLU A 75 4.74 -7.03 4.58
C GLU A 75 4.64 -7.21 6.10
N TYR A 76 3.42 -7.30 6.64
CA TYR A 76 3.18 -7.24 8.08
C TYR A 76 2.75 -8.56 8.72
N SER A 77 2.27 -9.55 7.95
CA SER A 77 1.96 -10.87 8.50
C SER A 77 3.16 -11.81 8.40
N PRO A 78 3.72 -12.29 9.53
CA PRO A 78 4.83 -13.26 9.49
C PRO A 78 4.39 -14.61 8.91
N ASP A 79 3.11 -14.98 9.05
CA ASP A 79 2.59 -16.25 8.55
C ASP A 79 2.63 -16.32 7.02
N VAL A 80 2.25 -15.25 6.34
CA VAL A 80 2.28 -15.17 4.86
C VAL A 80 3.72 -15.12 4.33
N LYS A 81 4.74 -14.90 5.17
CA LYS A 81 6.15 -14.96 4.75
C LYS A 81 6.71 -16.38 4.74
N ARG A 82 6.04 -17.34 5.40
CA ARG A 82 6.47 -18.74 5.42
C ARG A 82 6.24 -19.36 4.05
N ARG A 83 7.27 -19.99 3.49
CA ARG A 83 7.15 -20.71 2.22
C ARG A 83 6.09 -21.82 2.23
N SER A 84 5.90 -22.47 3.38
CA SER A 84 4.87 -23.51 3.57
C SER A 84 3.44 -22.97 3.54
N PHE A 85 3.25 -21.65 3.72
CA PHE A 85 1.92 -21.03 3.68
C PHE A 85 1.22 -21.23 2.33
N ALA A 86 1.99 -21.38 1.24
CA ALA A 86 1.45 -21.73 -0.07
C ALA A 86 0.62 -23.02 -0.05
N GLU A 87 0.91 -23.98 0.82
CA GLU A 87 0.17 -25.25 0.90
C GLU A 87 -1.26 -25.05 1.43
N GLU A 88 -1.48 -23.98 2.19
CA GLU A 88 -2.77 -23.57 2.75
C GLU A 88 -3.65 -22.82 1.72
N LEU A 89 -3.07 -22.38 0.60
CA LEU A 89 -3.75 -21.68 -0.49
C LEU A 89 -4.26 -22.64 -1.57
N LYS A 90 -5.23 -22.15 -2.37
CA LYS A 90 -5.65 -22.82 -3.61
C LYS A 90 -4.45 -23.12 -4.51
N TYR A 91 -4.49 -24.27 -5.18
CA TYR A 91 -3.37 -24.77 -5.99
C TYR A 91 -2.86 -23.75 -7.03
N ASP A 92 -3.79 -23.08 -7.71
CA ASP A 92 -3.52 -22.08 -8.75
C ASP A 92 -3.07 -20.72 -8.20
N HIS A 93 -3.19 -20.48 -6.89
CA HIS A 93 -2.67 -19.30 -6.20
C HIS A 93 -1.29 -19.52 -5.57
N ARG A 94 -0.82 -20.77 -5.48
CA ARG A 94 0.49 -21.07 -4.90
C ARG A 94 1.62 -20.40 -5.66
N GLN A 95 1.52 -20.34 -6.98
CA GLN A 95 2.53 -19.68 -7.81
C GLN A 95 2.58 -18.16 -7.55
N PHE A 96 1.42 -17.52 -7.35
CA PHE A 96 1.38 -16.12 -6.92
C PHE A 96 2.18 -15.89 -5.64
N HIS A 97 2.01 -16.79 -4.66
CA HIS A 97 2.74 -16.71 -3.40
C HIS A 97 4.25 -16.95 -3.56
N TYR A 98 4.67 -17.95 -4.34
CA TYR A 98 6.09 -18.19 -4.62
C TYR A 98 6.73 -17.00 -5.34
N ASP A 99 6.05 -16.45 -6.33
CA ASP A 99 6.56 -15.32 -7.10
C ASP A 99 6.64 -14.04 -6.25
N ARG A 100 5.63 -13.77 -5.42
CA ARG A 100 5.69 -12.65 -4.47
C ARG A 100 6.84 -12.82 -3.49
N SER A 101 7.00 -14.02 -2.94
CA SER A 101 8.10 -14.37 -2.02
C SER A 101 9.48 -14.35 -2.66
N SER A 102 9.56 -14.54 -3.99
CA SER A 102 10.81 -14.43 -4.75
C SER A 102 11.31 -12.99 -4.90
N GLY A 103 10.51 -12.00 -4.51
CA GLY A 103 10.82 -10.58 -4.57
C GLY A 103 10.24 -9.87 -5.80
N MET A 104 9.28 -10.46 -6.52
CA MET A 104 8.59 -9.75 -7.60
C MET A 104 7.79 -8.55 -7.06
N SER A 105 7.85 -7.45 -7.80
CA SER A 105 7.17 -6.19 -7.49
C SER A 105 5.68 -6.29 -7.78
N ALA A 106 4.83 -5.92 -6.82
CA ALA A 106 3.37 -6.07 -6.90
C ALA A 106 2.66 -5.01 -7.79
N GLY A 107 3.18 -4.76 -9.00
CA GLY A 107 2.61 -3.81 -9.96
C GLY A 107 1.78 -4.46 -11.08
N LEU A 108 1.27 -3.64 -12.00
CA LEU A 108 0.51 -4.11 -13.17
C LEU A 108 1.23 -5.19 -14.01
N PRO A 109 2.55 -5.11 -14.29
CA PRO A 109 3.25 -6.18 -14.99
C PRO A 109 3.17 -7.52 -14.27
N PHE A 110 3.33 -7.52 -12.95
CA PHE A 110 3.19 -8.71 -12.11
C PHE A 110 1.78 -9.28 -12.17
N ILE A 111 0.73 -8.45 -12.09
CA ILE A 111 -0.65 -8.96 -12.19
C ILE A 111 -0.94 -9.60 -13.55
N ARG A 112 -0.51 -8.96 -14.65
CA ARG A 112 -0.66 -9.54 -15.99
C ARG A 112 0.09 -10.88 -16.13
N HIS A 113 1.27 -10.97 -15.53
CA HIS A 113 2.05 -12.19 -15.47
C HIS A 113 1.33 -13.29 -14.67
N GLN A 114 0.84 -12.96 -13.47
CA GLN A 114 0.12 -13.90 -12.61
C GLN A 114 -1.17 -14.42 -13.22
N ARG A 115 -1.92 -13.60 -13.96
CA ARG A 115 -3.11 -14.08 -14.71
C ARG A 115 -2.75 -15.18 -15.70
N LYS A 116 -1.72 -14.94 -16.53
CA LYS A 116 -1.26 -15.93 -17.53
C LYS A 116 -0.82 -17.23 -16.87
N ILE A 117 -0.08 -17.14 -15.76
CA ILE A 117 0.42 -18.30 -15.03
C ILE A 117 -0.73 -19.07 -14.39
N ARG A 118 -1.68 -18.40 -13.74
CA ARG A 118 -2.88 -19.02 -13.16
C ARG A 118 -3.70 -19.74 -14.23
N ASP A 119 -3.94 -19.10 -15.37
CA ASP A 119 -4.68 -19.71 -16.48
C ASP A 119 -3.93 -20.93 -17.04
N ALA A 120 -2.60 -20.86 -17.15
CA ALA A 120 -1.78 -21.98 -17.59
C ALA A 120 -1.75 -23.14 -16.57
N LEU A 121 -1.79 -22.85 -15.26
CA LEU A 121 -1.94 -23.85 -14.19
C LEU A 121 -3.30 -24.54 -14.28
N ARG A 122 -4.38 -23.76 -14.42
CA ARG A 122 -5.75 -24.29 -14.59
C ARG A 122 -5.89 -25.17 -15.83
N ASN A 123 -5.18 -24.83 -16.91
CA ASN A 123 -5.14 -25.60 -18.16
C ASN A 123 -4.17 -26.79 -18.13
N GLY A 124 -3.40 -26.96 -17.05
CA GLY A 124 -2.40 -28.03 -16.93
C GLY A 124 -1.17 -27.87 -17.83
N THR A 125 -0.98 -26.70 -18.44
CA THR A 125 0.16 -26.38 -19.32
C THR A 125 1.35 -25.79 -18.56
N TYR A 126 1.21 -25.63 -17.24
CA TYR A 126 2.23 -25.07 -16.36
C TYR A 126 2.30 -25.90 -15.07
N GLN A 127 3.48 -25.92 -14.43
CA GLN A 127 3.69 -26.59 -13.14
C GLN A 127 4.28 -25.60 -12.14
N LEU A 128 3.93 -25.76 -10.87
CA LEU A 128 4.45 -24.93 -9.80
C LEU A 128 6.00 -24.96 -9.77
N CYS A 129 6.59 -23.80 -9.56
CA CYS A 129 8.03 -23.63 -9.44
C CYS A 129 8.37 -22.50 -8.45
N ASP A 130 9.63 -22.45 -8.01
CA ASP A 130 10.10 -21.47 -7.04
C ASP A 130 9.96 -20.00 -7.50
N CYS A 131 10.09 -19.76 -8.80
CA CYS A 131 9.99 -18.44 -9.41
C CYS A 131 9.64 -18.61 -10.89
N SER A 132 8.51 -18.04 -11.33
CA SER A 132 7.98 -18.24 -12.69
C SER A 132 8.56 -17.28 -13.74
N ALA A 133 9.46 -16.39 -13.36
CA ALA A 133 10.12 -15.45 -14.25
C ALA A 133 11.64 -15.38 -14.03
N ASP A 134 12.36 -14.92 -15.05
CA ASP A 134 13.79 -14.61 -14.96
C ASP A 134 14.01 -13.43 -13.99
N ARG A 135 14.98 -13.58 -13.07
CA ARG A 135 15.40 -12.53 -12.11
C ARG A 135 15.98 -11.28 -12.77
N ASN A 136 16.27 -11.34 -14.06
CA ASN A 136 16.71 -10.19 -14.86
C ASN A 136 15.55 -9.45 -15.52
N ASN A 137 14.31 -9.93 -15.41
CA ASN A 137 13.14 -9.21 -15.90
C ASN A 137 12.89 -7.95 -15.04
N GLU A 138 13.33 -6.80 -15.54
CA GLU A 138 13.24 -5.53 -14.82
C GLU A 138 11.79 -5.03 -14.63
N GLU A 139 10.82 -5.52 -15.41
CA GLU A 139 9.39 -5.20 -15.23
C GLU A 139 8.79 -5.90 -14.01
N LEU A 140 9.27 -7.11 -13.71
CA LEU A 140 8.82 -7.92 -12.57
C LEU A 140 9.70 -7.72 -11.34
N PHE A 141 10.98 -7.38 -11.51
CA PHE A 141 11.95 -7.18 -10.44
C PHE A 141 12.48 -5.73 -10.44
N THR A 142 11.63 -4.79 -10.03
CA THR A 142 11.94 -3.34 -10.13
C THR A 142 12.96 -2.86 -9.10
N GLY A 143 13.31 -3.67 -8.09
CA GLY A 143 14.23 -3.26 -7.01
C GLY A 143 15.60 -2.76 -7.52
N LYS A 144 16.16 -3.43 -8.55
CA LYS A 144 17.43 -3.01 -9.17
C LYS A 144 17.27 -1.67 -9.91
N VAL A 145 16.17 -1.50 -10.64
CA VAL A 145 15.87 -0.26 -11.37
C VAL A 145 15.71 0.90 -10.39
N LEU A 146 14.93 0.72 -9.33
CA LEU A 146 14.73 1.73 -8.29
C LEU A 146 16.05 2.09 -7.59
N ALA A 147 16.93 1.13 -7.32
CA ALA A 147 18.24 1.41 -6.75
C ALA A 147 19.12 2.25 -7.70
N ARG A 148 19.14 1.93 -9.01
CA ARG A 148 19.85 2.75 -10.01
C ARG A 148 19.29 4.16 -10.10
N LEU A 149 17.96 4.31 -10.13
CA LEU A 149 17.31 5.63 -10.16
C LEU A 149 17.62 6.45 -8.91
N ARG A 150 17.62 5.84 -7.72
CA ARG A 150 18.03 6.52 -6.47
C ARG A 150 19.50 6.92 -6.49
N ALA A 151 20.39 6.10 -7.07
CA ALA A 151 21.80 6.45 -7.18
C ALA A 151 22.05 7.59 -8.17
N LEU A 152 21.25 7.68 -9.25
CA LEU A 152 21.31 8.78 -10.21
C LEU A 152 20.72 10.08 -9.65
N ASN A 153 19.66 9.98 -8.84
CA ASN A 153 19.02 11.10 -8.17
C ASN A 153 19.58 11.29 -6.75
N SER A 154 20.88 11.59 -6.64
CA SER A 154 21.45 12.06 -5.37
C SER A 154 20.62 13.24 -4.84
N SER A 155 20.14 13.12 -3.59
CA SER A 155 19.17 14.05 -2.98
C SER A 155 19.64 15.51 -3.11
N PRO A 156 18.79 16.43 -3.62
CA PRO A 156 19.07 17.86 -3.56
C PRO A 156 19.03 18.38 -2.11
N PHE A 157 18.32 17.68 -1.22
CA PHE A 157 18.31 17.94 0.21
C PHE A 157 19.38 17.06 0.87
N SER A 158 20.58 17.59 0.99
CA SER A 158 21.60 17.03 1.88
C SER A 158 21.58 17.81 3.19
N ALA A 159 22.00 17.18 4.30
CA ALA A 159 22.18 17.89 5.56
C ALA A 159 23.09 19.12 5.39
N ALA A 160 24.08 19.06 4.50
CA ALA A 160 24.94 20.20 4.19
C ALA A 160 24.21 21.36 3.50
N VAL A 161 23.20 21.07 2.67
CA VAL A 161 22.37 22.12 2.02
C VAL A 161 21.44 22.77 3.05
N TYR A 162 20.86 21.97 3.95
CA TYR A 162 20.02 22.48 5.05
C TYR A 162 20.80 23.35 6.04
N GLU A 163 22.00 22.92 6.45
CA GLU A 163 22.85 23.70 7.34
C GLU A 163 23.39 24.98 6.66
N ALA A 164 23.64 24.94 5.34
CA ALA A 164 24.04 26.13 4.58
C ALA A 164 22.91 27.17 4.49
N GLU A 165 21.68 26.75 4.21
CA GLU A 165 20.50 27.64 4.19
C GLU A 165 20.26 28.25 5.58
N LYS A 166 20.45 27.48 6.66
CA LYS A 166 20.32 27.98 8.04
C LYS A 166 21.37 29.05 8.40
N THR A 167 22.60 28.93 7.91
CA THR A 167 23.64 29.96 8.17
C THR A 167 23.43 31.25 7.38
N GLU A 168 22.79 31.20 6.21
CA GLU A 168 22.46 32.41 5.44
C GLU A 168 21.36 33.24 6.11
N ASP A 169 20.41 32.59 6.79
CA ASP A 169 19.36 33.27 7.54
C ASP A 169 19.87 33.92 8.85
N GLU A 170 20.94 33.39 9.47
CA GLU A 170 21.52 33.91 10.71
C GLU A 170 22.49 35.10 10.47
N GLU A 171 23.09 35.25 9.27
CA GLU A 171 23.98 36.38 8.94
C GLU A 171 23.23 37.65 8.49
N GLY A 172 21.91 37.58 8.29
CA GLY A 172 21.08 38.71 7.84
C GLY A 172 20.52 39.61 8.95
N GLU A 173 20.66 39.24 10.24
CA GLU A 173 19.94 39.92 11.34
C GLU A 173 20.79 40.93 12.15
N ASP A 174 22.08 41.11 11.84
CA ASP A 174 23.01 41.91 12.67
C ASP A 174 23.43 43.29 12.10
N THR A 175 22.71 43.85 11.13
CA THR A 175 23.04 45.21 10.60
C THR A 175 21.84 46.14 10.47
N GLU A 176 21.12 46.41 11.56
CA GLU A 176 20.22 47.58 11.58
C GLU A 176 19.97 48.14 13.00
N ASP A 177 21.03 48.54 13.72
CA ASP A 177 20.86 49.54 14.79
C ASP A 177 22.11 50.40 14.99
N SER A 178 22.27 51.41 14.14
CA SER A 178 23.09 52.59 14.43
C SER A 178 22.80 53.68 13.40
N ASP A 179 21.73 54.44 13.62
CA ASP A 179 21.74 55.89 13.45
C ASP A 179 20.34 56.47 13.68
N LYS A 180 20.15 57.10 14.85
CA LYS A 180 19.27 58.26 15.03
C LYS A 180 19.64 58.98 16.32
N ASN A 181 20.49 59.98 16.10
CA ASN A 181 20.79 61.08 17.01
C ASN A 181 19.63 62.10 16.99
#